data_AF-A0A7Y6A8H0-F1
#
_entry.id   AF-A0A7Y6A8H0-F1
#
_cell.length_a   1.000
_cell.length_b   1.000
_cell.length_c   1.000
_cell.angle_alpha   90.00
_cell.angle_beta   90.00
_cell.angle_gamma   90.00
#
_symmetry.space_group_name_H-M   'P 1'
#
loop_
_entity.id
_entity.type
_entity.pdbx_description
1 polymer ?
#
loop_
_entity_poly.entity_id
_entity_poly.type
_entity_poly.pdbx_seq_one_letter_code
_entity_poly.pdbx_strand_id
1 'polypeptide(L)'
;MGGGAPPGHPECAGSPRCSTARHYPRRTERHMATVELTKENFDEVVAGDGLTVIDFWAAWCGPCRQFAPTFERVSEATPDVVFAKVDTEAQPELAAAFSISSIPTIMLVRDNVMVYAQPGALRETDLVDLIDQAQGLDMDEVKRKVAEAQAEQAQGAAPSPNGEGPAES
;
A
#
# COMPACT_ATOMS: atom_id res chain seq x y z
N MET A 1 63.46 5.75 35.93
CA MET A 1 62.44 4.69 35.78
C MET A 1 61.26 5.12 36.66
N GLY A 2 60.42 6.06 36.25
CA GLY A 2 59.38 5.96 35.22
C GLY A 2 58.04 5.97 35.97
N GLY A 3 56.99 6.70 35.63
CA GLY A 3 56.71 7.74 34.65
C GLY A 3 55.36 8.33 35.10
N GLY A 4 55.16 9.63 34.90
CA GLY A 4 53.96 10.34 35.34
C GLY A 4 52.68 9.87 34.67
N ALA A 5 51.59 9.91 35.43
CA ALA A 5 50.23 9.75 34.93
C ALA A 5 49.76 11.02 34.20
N PRO A 6 49.14 10.93 33.00
CA PRO A 6 48.42 12.04 32.42
C PRO A 6 46.96 12.10 32.93
N PRO A 7 46.33 13.30 32.96
CA PRO A 7 44.94 13.47 33.35
C PRO A 7 44.01 13.19 32.16
N GLY A 8 43.14 12.20 32.31
CA GLY A 8 42.04 11.92 31.39
C GLY A 8 40.71 11.90 32.15
N HIS A 9 39.95 12.99 32.08
CA HIS A 9 38.48 12.92 32.12
C HIS A 9 37.97 12.31 30.80
N PRO A 10 36.70 11.87 30.70
CA PRO A 10 35.68 11.67 31.74
C PRO A 10 35.12 10.23 31.75
N GLU A 11 34.63 9.83 32.92
CA GLU A 11 33.54 8.86 33.03
C GLU A 11 32.36 9.33 32.16
N CYS A 12 32.10 8.59 31.09
CA CYS A 12 30.78 8.47 30.47
C CYS A 12 30.58 6.98 30.14
N ALA A 13 30.58 6.14 31.17
CA ALA A 13 30.08 4.78 31.08
C ALA A 13 28.55 4.83 31.14
N GLY A 14 27.91 5.08 30.00
CA GLY A 14 26.45 5.11 29.92
C GLY A 14 25.94 5.65 28.59
N SER A 15 25.75 4.75 27.64
CA SER A 15 25.26 4.99 26.27
C SER A 15 26.38 5.35 25.27
N PRO A 16 26.48 4.58 24.17
CA PRO A 16 25.53 4.82 23.10
C PRO A 16 25.14 3.55 22.33
N ARG A 17 23.88 3.52 21.86
CA ARG A 17 23.48 3.14 20.49
C ARG A 17 22.16 2.37 20.49
N CYS A 18 21.17 3.01 19.88
CA CYS A 18 20.10 2.36 19.13
C CYS A 18 19.35 1.25 19.85
N SER A 19 18.59 1.60 20.89
CA SER A 19 17.31 0.93 21.11
C SER A 19 16.21 1.66 20.33
N THR A 20 16.34 1.67 19.01
CA THR A 20 15.16 1.70 18.14
C THR A 20 14.91 0.26 17.74
N ALA A 21 14.59 -0.56 18.74
CA ALA A 21 13.59 -1.57 18.47
C ALA A 21 12.37 -0.77 18.01
N ARG A 22 12.21 -0.62 16.68
CA ARG A 22 10.87 -0.52 16.12
C ARG A 22 10.20 -1.77 16.67
N HIS A 23 9.50 -1.58 17.79
CA HIS A 23 8.42 -2.44 18.21
C HIS A 23 7.40 -2.34 17.09
N TYR A 24 7.69 -3.00 15.98
CA TYR A 24 6.64 -3.50 15.13
C TYR A 24 6.00 -4.57 16.02
N PRO A 25 4.75 -4.41 16.47
CA PRO A 25 4.04 -5.55 16.98
C PRO A 25 4.21 -6.62 15.91
N ARG A 26 4.89 -7.71 16.26
CA ARG A 26 4.96 -8.89 15.40
C ARG A 26 3.50 -9.25 15.15
N ARG A 27 3.01 -8.91 13.95
CA ARG A 27 1.72 -9.32 13.41
C ARG A 27 1.83 -10.79 13.02
N THR A 28 2.31 -11.61 13.95
CA THR A 28 2.19 -13.05 13.87
C THR A 28 0.75 -13.34 14.26
N GLU A 29 0.10 -14.20 13.49
CA GLU A 29 -1.25 -14.73 13.71
C GLU A 29 -2.40 -13.90 13.11
N ARG A 30 -2.46 -13.83 11.77
CA ARG A 30 -3.36 -14.73 11.02
C ARG A 30 -2.75 -15.05 9.66
N HIS A 31 -2.48 -16.33 9.43
CA HIS A 31 -2.39 -16.90 8.10
C HIS A 31 -3.75 -16.75 7.43
N MET A 32 -3.97 -15.62 6.79
CA MET A 32 -4.78 -15.52 5.59
C MET A 32 -3.92 -14.69 4.65
N ALA A 33 -3.49 -15.29 3.53
CA ALA A 33 -2.65 -14.60 2.56
C ALA A 33 -3.27 -13.26 2.14
N THR A 34 -4.61 -13.16 2.21
CA THR A 34 -5.37 -11.94 1.96
C THR A 34 -6.38 -11.69 3.09
N VAL A 35 -6.61 -10.42 3.41
CA VAL A 35 -7.56 -9.96 4.43
C VAL A 35 -8.77 -9.36 3.73
N GLU A 36 -9.98 -9.80 4.07
CA GLU A 36 -11.18 -9.12 3.59
C GLU A 36 -11.37 -7.82 4.37
N LEU A 37 -11.40 -6.69 3.68
CA LEU A 37 -11.64 -5.37 4.26
C LEU A 37 -13.15 -5.09 4.33
N THR A 38 -13.60 -4.75 5.53
CA THR A 38 -14.96 -4.34 5.86
C THR A 38 -14.90 -3.01 6.59
N LYS A 39 -16.04 -2.32 6.68
CA LYS A 39 -16.11 -1.02 7.36
C LYS A 39 -15.64 -1.08 8.82
N GLU A 40 -15.82 -2.23 9.47
CA GLU A 40 -15.47 -2.43 10.86
C GLU A 40 -13.97 -2.68 11.08
N ASN A 41 -13.27 -3.27 10.09
CA ASN A 41 -11.85 -3.58 10.20
C ASN A 41 -10.94 -2.60 9.44
N PHE A 42 -11.52 -1.73 8.63
CA PHE A 42 -10.80 -0.79 7.78
C PHE A 42 -9.86 0.09 8.60
N ASP A 43 -10.37 0.72 9.66
CA ASP A 43 -9.57 1.58 10.53
C ASP A 43 -8.40 0.81 11.15
N GLU A 44 -8.60 -0.43 11.59
CA GLU A 44 -7.55 -1.24 12.22
C GLU A 44 -6.48 -1.69 11.21
N VAL A 45 -6.89 -2.02 9.99
CA VAL A 45 -5.99 -2.51 8.94
C VAL A 45 -5.17 -1.36 8.35
N VAL A 46 -5.79 -0.20 8.11
CA VAL A 46 -5.14 0.97 7.51
C VAL A 46 -4.39 1.83 8.53
N ALA A 47 -4.77 1.80 9.82
CA ALA A 47 -3.97 2.42 10.88
C ALA A 47 -2.64 1.69 11.17
N GLY A 48 -2.39 0.54 10.53
CA GLY A 48 -1.11 -0.15 10.62
C GLY A 48 0.02 0.63 9.94
N ASP A 49 1.17 0.72 10.60
CA ASP A 49 2.42 1.17 9.97
C ASP A 49 2.82 0.16 8.87
N GLY A 50 3.08 0.60 7.65
CA GLY A 50 3.48 -0.29 6.54
C GLY A 50 2.74 -0.09 5.22
N LEU A 51 2.97 -1.02 4.28
CA LEU A 51 2.35 -1.03 2.96
C LEU A 51 1.14 -1.98 2.96
N THR A 52 -0.01 -1.46 2.52
CA THR A 52 -1.26 -2.19 2.34
C THR A 52 -1.68 -2.09 0.89
N VAL A 53 -1.92 -3.23 0.24
CA VAL A 53 -2.46 -3.33 -1.11
C VAL A 53 -3.92 -3.70 -1.00
N ILE A 54 -4.82 -2.91 -1.58
CA ILE A 54 -6.26 -3.10 -1.56
C ILE A 54 -6.73 -3.40 -2.99
N ASP A 55 -7.38 -4.56 -3.16
CA ASP A 55 -8.05 -4.97 -4.41
C ASP A 55 -9.58 -4.82 -4.26
N PHE A 56 -10.17 -3.93 -5.05
CA PHE A 56 -11.62 -3.76 -5.13
C PHE A 56 -12.19 -4.69 -6.20
N TRP A 57 -12.98 -5.67 -5.78
CA TRP A 57 -13.47 -6.76 -6.64
C TRP A 57 -14.99 -6.97 -6.50
N ALA A 58 -15.53 -7.84 -7.37
CA ALA A 58 -16.91 -8.36 -7.29
C ALA A 58 -17.00 -9.76 -7.92
N ALA A 59 -17.95 -10.58 -7.47
CA ALA A 59 -18.09 -11.97 -7.94
C ALA A 59 -18.52 -12.09 -9.42
N TRP A 60 -19.27 -11.12 -9.94
CA TRP A 60 -19.71 -11.08 -11.33
C TRP A 60 -18.62 -10.60 -12.31
N CYS A 61 -17.53 -10.02 -11.79
CA CYS A 61 -16.45 -9.47 -12.60
C CYS A 61 -15.53 -10.58 -13.12
N GLY A 62 -15.64 -10.88 -14.42
CA GLY A 62 -14.81 -11.88 -15.11
C GLY A 62 -13.28 -11.67 -14.93
N PRO A 63 -12.75 -10.47 -15.23
CA PRO A 63 -11.32 -10.16 -15.05
C PRO A 63 -10.85 -10.27 -13.59
N CYS A 64 -11.68 -9.86 -12.63
CA CYS A 64 -11.35 -9.94 -11.19
C CYS A 64 -11.10 -11.39 -10.74
N ARG A 65 -11.91 -12.34 -11.22
CA ARG A 65 -11.73 -13.77 -10.92
C ARG A 65 -10.42 -14.34 -11.49
N GLN A 66 -9.94 -13.81 -12.61
CA GLN A 66 -8.64 -14.22 -13.17
C GLN A 66 -7.47 -13.62 -12.38
N PHE A 67 -7.67 -12.44 -11.79
CA PHE A 67 -6.66 -11.76 -10.97
C PHE A 67 -6.54 -12.35 -9.55
N ALA A 68 -7.64 -12.83 -8.97
CA ALA A 68 -7.67 -13.42 -7.62
C ALA A 68 -6.53 -14.42 -7.31
N PRO A 69 -6.26 -15.46 -8.13
CA PRO A 69 -5.17 -16.41 -7.87
C PRO A 69 -3.77 -15.77 -7.99
N THR A 70 -3.64 -14.69 -8.75
CA THR A 70 -2.39 -13.93 -8.86
C THR A 70 -2.15 -13.12 -7.61
N PHE A 71 -3.18 -12.42 -7.14
CA PHE A 71 -3.13 -11.62 -5.91
C PHE A 71 -2.77 -12.49 -4.70
N GLU A 72 -3.38 -13.67 -4.59
CA GLU A 72 -3.05 -14.64 -3.52
C GLU A 72 -1.59 -15.09 -3.57
N ARG A 73 -1.06 -15.46 -4.74
CA ARG A 73 0.34 -15.88 -4.88
C ARG A 73 1.33 -14.78 -4.52
N VAL A 74 1.06 -13.54 -4.93
CA VAL A 74 1.92 -12.39 -4.56
C VAL A 74 1.86 -12.14 -3.05
N SER A 75 0.67 -12.27 -2.46
CA SER A 75 0.50 -12.10 -1.02
C SER A 75 1.22 -13.14 -0.18
N GLU A 76 1.28 -14.39 -0.65
CA GLU A 76 2.10 -15.44 -0.03
C GLU A 76 3.60 -15.17 -0.17
N ALA A 77 4.01 -14.60 -1.30
CA ALA A 77 5.41 -14.27 -1.57
C ALA A 77 5.92 -13.04 -0.79
N THR A 78 5.02 -12.17 -0.32
CA THR A 78 5.37 -10.88 0.33
C THR A 78 4.69 -10.71 1.69
N PRO A 79 5.13 -11.45 2.73
CA PRO A 79 4.51 -11.42 4.06
C PRO A 79 4.68 -10.10 4.81
N ASP A 80 5.59 -9.23 4.36
CA ASP A 80 5.83 -7.90 4.92
C ASP A 80 4.79 -6.85 4.49
N VAL A 81 3.91 -7.21 3.54
CA VAL A 81 2.89 -6.33 2.96
C VAL A 81 1.51 -6.88 3.30
N VAL A 82 0.57 -5.99 3.65
CA VAL A 82 -0.79 -6.39 3.96
C VAL A 82 -1.60 -6.42 2.66
N PHE A 83 -2.11 -7.58 2.29
CA PHE A 83 -3.00 -7.72 1.14
C PHE A 83 -4.43 -7.72 1.63
N ALA A 84 -5.20 -6.81 1.09
CA ALA A 84 -6.58 -6.56 1.45
C ALA A 84 -7.49 -6.65 0.21
N LYS A 85 -8.69 -7.18 0.38
CA LYS A 85 -9.69 -7.31 -0.68
C LYS A 85 -10.99 -6.70 -0.20
N VAL A 86 -11.58 -5.81 -1.00
CA VAL A 86 -12.88 -5.19 -0.71
C VAL A 86 -13.87 -5.68 -1.75
N ASP A 87 -14.90 -6.38 -1.30
CA ASP A 87 -16.03 -6.70 -2.16
C ASP A 87 -16.94 -5.45 -2.26
N THR A 88 -16.99 -4.89 -3.46
CA THR A 88 -17.80 -3.70 -3.75
C THR A 88 -19.31 -3.95 -3.68
N GLU A 89 -19.77 -5.21 -3.79
CA GLU A 89 -21.17 -5.59 -3.60
C GLU A 89 -21.53 -5.75 -2.12
N ALA A 90 -20.61 -6.30 -1.32
CA ALA A 90 -20.81 -6.47 0.12
C ALA A 90 -20.60 -5.16 0.90
N GLN A 91 -19.71 -4.28 0.42
CA GLN A 91 -19.30 -3.04 1.08
C GLN A 91 -19.44 -1.81 0.16
N PRO A 92 -20.67 -1.48 -0.31
CA PRO A 92 -20.89 -0.36 -1.23
C PRO A 92 -20.53 0.99 -0.59
N GLU A 93 -20.66 1.11 0.73
CA GLU A 93 -20.29 2.32 1.48
C GLU A 93 -18.78 2.59 1.44
N LEU A 94 -17.96 1.54 1.57
CA LEU A 94 -16.50 1.66 1.44
C LEU A 94 -16.12 2.00 0.00
N ALA A 95 -16.71 1.31 -0.98
CA ALA A 95 -16.47 1.60 -2.40
C ALA A 95 -16.79 3.07 -2.73
N ALA A 96 -17.89 3.61 -2.18
CA ALA A 96 -18.27 5.00 -2.33
C ALA A 96 -17.30 5.96 -1.61
N ALA A 97 -16.86 5.62 -0.40
CA ALA A 97 -15.87 6.42 0.35
C ALA A 97 -14.55 6.56 -0.42
N PHE A 98 -14.14 5.50 -1.11
CA PHE A 98 -12.96 5.48 -1.98
C PHE A 98 -13.22 5.95 -3.42
N SER A 99 -14.43 6.41 -3.73
CA SER A 99 -14.84 6.85 -5.07
C SER A 99 -14.55 5.82 -6.17
N ILE A 100 -14.70 4.53 -5.86
CA ILE A 100 -14.45 3.44 -6.80
C ILE A 100 -15.59 3.40 -7.82
N SER A 101 -15.27 3.69 -9.08
CA SER A 101 -16.23 3.72 -10.20
C SER A 101 -16.04 2.59 -11.19
N SER A 102 -14.93 1.86 -11.11
CA SER A 102 -14.56 0.76 -12.00
C SER A 102 -13.94 -0.37 -11.21
N ILE A 103 -14.25 -1.61 -11.58
CA ILE A 103 -13.64 -2.81 -11.00
C ILE A 103 -13.02 -3.66 -12.13
N PRO A 104 -11.87 -4.32 -11.89
CA PRO A 104 -11.08 -4.26 -10.65
C PRO A 104 -10.34 -2.93 -10.50
N THR A 105 -10.13 -2.47 -9.26
CA THR A 105 -9.27 -1.31 -8.95
C THR A 105 -8.26 -1.71 -7.90
N ILE A 106 -6.99 -1.39 -8.16
CA ILE A 106 -5.88 -1.68 -7.26
C ILE A 106 -5.41 -0.39 -6.61
N MET A 107 -5.35 -0.40 -5.29
CA MET A 107 -4.92 0.74 -4.49
C MET A 107 -3.79 0.31 -3.55
N LEU A 108 -2.74 1.14 -3.46
CA LEU A 108 -1.66 0.95 -2.50
C LEU A 108 -1.70 2.10 -1.51
N VAL A 109 -1.70 1.74 -0.23
CA VAL A 109 -1.69 2.66 0.89
C VAL A 109 -0.44 2.38 1.71
N ARG A 110 0.38 3.40 1.95
CA ARG A 110 1.57 3.28 2.79
C ARG A 110 1.49 4.31 3.91
N ASP A 111 1.57 3.86 5.16
CA ASP A 111 1.49 4.72 6.34
C ASP A 111 0.27 5.67 6.32
N ASN A 112 -0.92 5.11 6.02
CA ASN A 112 -2.18 5.84 5.85
C ASN A 112 -2.20 6.89 4.70
N VAL A 113 -1.24 6.82 3.78
CA VAL A 113 -1.17 7.67 2.59
C VAL A 113 -1.42 6.82 1.34
N MET A 114 -2.45 7.15 0.55
CA MET A 114 -2.68 6.50 -0.74
C MET A 114 -1.55 6.91 -1.71
N VAL A 115 -0.68 5.97 -2.06
CA VAL A 115 0.46 6.21 -2.95
C VAL A 115 0.15 5.84 -4.41
N TYR A 116 -0.85 4.97 -4.61
CA TYR A 116 -1.29 4.53 -5.93
C TYR A 116 -2.76 4.13 -5.87
N ALA A 117 -3.52 4.48 -6.90
CA ALA A 117 -4.87 3.97 -7.12
C ALA A 117 -5.14 4.00 -8.62
N GLN A 118 -5.27 2.84 -9.24
CA GLN A 118 -5.58 2.75 -10.67
C GLN A 118 -6.62 1.66 -10.93
N PRO A 119 -7.60 1.93 -11.79
CA PRO A 119 -8.50 0.91 -12.28
C PRO A 119 -7.78 -0.01 -13.27
N GLY A 120 -8.07 -1.30 -13.19
CA GLY A 120 -7.54 -2.32 -14.08
C GLY A 120 -6.94 -3.52 -13.34
N ALA A 121 -6.97 -4.67 -14.00
CA ALA A 121 -6.28 -5.86 -13.52
C ALA A 121 -4.80 -5.76 -13.93
N LEU A 122 -3.90 -5.84 -12.96
CA LEU A 122 -2.48 -5.90 -13.22
C LEU A 122 -2.03 -7.35 -13.38
N ARG A 123 -0.93 -7.56 -14.11
CA ARG A 123 -0.28 -8.88 -14.11
C ARG A 123 0.51 -9.02 -12.82
N GLU A 124 0.85 -10.26 -12.51
CA GLU A 124 1.65 -10.61 -11.33
C GLU A 124 2.95 -9.82 -11.23
N THR A 125 3.71 -9.78 -12.33
CA THR A 125 4.99 -9.08 -12.39
C THR A 125 4.80 -7.59 -12.13
N ASP A 126 3.79 -6.99 -12.74
CA ASP A 126 3.48 -5.56 -12.56
C ASP A 126 3.08 -5.27 -11.09
N LEU A 127 2.34 -6.17 -10.44
CA LEU A 127 1.96 -6.03 -9.04
C LEU A 127 3.18 -6.12 -8.11
N VAL A 128 4.06 -7.09 -8.34
CA VAL A 128 5.31 -7.25 -7.58
C VAL A 128 6.21 -6.04 -7.76
N ASP A 129 6.38 -5.56 -9.00
CA ASP A 129 7.17 -4.38 -9.30
C ASP A 129 6.61 -3.12 -8.64
N LEU A 130 5.29 -2.96 -8.58
CA LEU A 130 4.65 -1.85 -7.85
C LEU A 130 4.87 -1.94 -6.35
N ILE A 131 4.82 -3.14 -5.77
CA ILE A 131 5.10 -3.36 -4.35
C ILE A 131 6.56 -3.04 -4.02
N ASP A 132 7.50 -3.50 -4.85
CA ASP A 132 8.93 -3.25 -4.68
C ASP A 132 9.24 -1.76 -4.80
N GLN A 133 8.67 -1.10 -5.82
CA GLN A 133 8.73 0.36 -5.95
C GLN A 133 8.13 1.03 -4.72
N ALA A 134 6.92 0.66 -4.30
CA ALA A 134 6.24 1.27 -3.15
C ALA A 134 7.03 1.10 -1.83
N GLN A 135 7.79 0.02 -1.67
CA GLN A 135 8.70 -0.18 -0.54
C GLN A 135 9.97 0.66 -0.66
N GLY A 136 10.58 0.70 -1.85
CA GLY A 136 11.80 1.44 -2.15
C GLY A 136 11.63 2.96 -2.30
N LEU A 137 10.40 3.44 -2.40
CA LEU A 137 10.12 4.87 -2.52
C LEU A 137 10.48 5.63 -1.23
N ASP A 138 11.21 6.73 -1.40
CA ASP A 138 11.48 7.70 -0.34
C ASP A 138 10.19 8.44 0.06
N MET A 139 9.67 8.11 1.25
CA MET A 139 8.39 8.63 1.73
C MET A 139 8.33 10.14 1.86
N ASP A 140 9.46 10.83 2.01
CA ASP A 140 9.54 12.29 2.02
C ASP A 140 9.22 12.90 0.65
N GLU A 141 9.67 12.26 -0.43
CA GLU A 141 9.32 12.70 -1.79
C GLU A 141 7.92 12.23 -2.18
N VAL A 142 7.53 11.02 -1.77
CA VAL A 142 6.18 10.51 -2.01
C VAL A 142 5.13 11.38 -1.34
N LYS A 143 5.28 11.77 -0.07
CA LYS A 143 4.32 12.67 0.59
C LYS A 143 4.14 14.00 -0.16
N ARG A 144 5.22 14.53 -0.74
CA ARG A 144 5.18 15.74 -1.56
C ARG A 144 4.39 15.51 -2.86
N LYS A 145 4.74 14.48 -3.63
CA LYS A 145 4.08 14.15 -4.90
C LYS A 145 2.68 13.59 -4.74
N VAL A 146 2.39 12.93 -3.63
CA VAL A 146 1.08 12.38 -3.32
C VAL A 146 0.15 13.47 -2.83
N ALA A 147 0.62 14.49 -2.11
CA ALA A 147 -0.20 15.69 -1.88
C ALA A 147 -0.62 16.36 -3.19
N GLU A 148 0.26 16.35 -4.19
CA GLU A 148 -0.02 16.87 -5.54
C GLU A 148 -0.94 15.91 -6.34
N ALA A 149 -0.64 14.61 -6.35
CA ALA A 149 -1.38 13.61 -7.11
C ALA A 149 -2.73 13.23 -6.48
N GLN A 150 -2.91 13.27 -5.16
CA GLN A 150 -4.21 13.10 -4.51
C GLN A 150 -5.12 14.30 -4.82
N ALA A 151 -4.54 15.50 -4.96
CA ALA A 151 -5.29 16.65 -5.46
C ALA A 151 -5.70 16.46 -6.93
N GLU A 152 -4.86 15.83 -7.76
CA GLU A 152 -5.19 15.48 -9.15
C GLU A 152 -6.15 14.29 -9.28
N GLN A 153 -6.06 13.26 -8.44
CA GLN A 153 -6.98 12.10 -8.44
C GLN A 153 -8.37 12.46 -7.92
N ALA A 154 -8.47 13.36 -6.94
CA ALA A 154 -9.75 14.00 -6.56
C ALA A 154 -10.33 14.87 -7.69
N GLN A 155 -9.50 15.26 -8.68
CA GLN A 155 -9.89 16.03 -9.85
C GLN A 155 -9.93 15.20 -11.15
N GLY A 156 -9.66 13.88 -11.07
CA GLY A 156 -9.56 12.96 -12.21
C GLY A 156 -10.77 12.04 -12.39
N ALA A 157 -11.82 12.20 -11.59
CA ALA A 157 -13.13 11.66 -11.92
C ALA A 157 -13.73 12.47 -13.09
N ALA A 158 -13.37 12.03 -14.30
CA ALA A 158 -13.63 12.56 -15.66
C ALA A 158 -12.57 13.57 -16.17
N PRO A 159 -12.10 13.46 -17.43
CA PRO A 159 -12.87 12.96 -18.59
C PRO A 159 -12.19 11.79 -19.35
N SER A 160 -12.99 10.88 -19.91
CA SER A 160 -12.60 10.23 -21.18
C SER A 160 -13.01 11.17 -22.31
N PRO A 161 -12.06 11.84 -22.99
CA PRO A 161 -12.25 12.18 -24.38
C PRO A 161 -11.60 11.08 -25.24
N ASN A 162 -12.21 10.88 -26.41
CA ASN A 162 -11.64 10.36 -27.64
C ASN A 162 -11.98 8.90 -27.96
N GLY A 163 -12.65 8.71 -29.10
CA GLY A 163 -12.76 7.39 -29.69
C GLY A 163 -13.59 7.20 -30.96
N GLU A 164 -14.19 8.21 -31.58
CA GLU A 164 -14.79 8.02 -32.92
C GLU A 164 -13.91 8.67 -33.99
N GLY A 165 -13.14 7.81 -34.66
CA GLY A 165 -12.31 8.11 -35.81
C GLY A 165 -13.12 8.27 -37.11
N PRO A 166 -12.43 8.48 -38.25
CA PRO A 166 -12.93 9.25 -39.38
C PRO A 166 -13.87 8.45 -40.28
N ALA A 167 -14.95 9.08 -40.75
CA ALA A 167 -15.67 8.62 -41.93
C ALA A 167 -15.30 9.53 -43.11
N GLU A 168 -14.42 9.02 -43.96
CA GLU A 168 -14.29 9.45 -45.36
C GLU A 168 -15.64 9.30 -46.09
N SER A 169 -16.05 10.33 -46.84
CA SER A 169 -16.83 10.25 -48.09
C SER A 169 -16.93 11.62 -48.74
#